data_AF-A0A351KRR8-F1
#
_entry.id   AF-A0A351KRR8-F1
#
_cell.length_a   1.000
_cell.length_b   1.000
_cell.length_c   1.000
_cell.angle_alpha   90.00
_cell.angle_beta   90.00
_cell.angle_gamma   90.00
#
_symmetry.space_group_name_H-M   'P 1'
#
loop_
_entity.id
_entity.type
_entity.pdbx_description
1 polymer ?
#
loop_
_entity_poly.entity_id
_entity_poly.type
_entity_poly.pdbx_seq_one_letter_code
_entity_poly.pdbx_strand_id
1 'polypeptide(L)'
;GMREMLSPTSAVMGKGLAKDVALITDGRFSGGTHGFVVGHITPEAYVGGPLAIVEEGDRITIDAESREISLHVDAAVIRQRLAGWKAPEPRYRRGVLAKFAKLASSASEGAVTDKDL
;
A
#
# COMPACT_ATOMS: atom_id res chain seq x y z
N GLY A 1 -4.60 10.15 -4.95
CA GLY A 1 -5.17 9.43 -6.11
C GLY A 1 -4.23 8.39 -6.66
N MET A 2 -3.60 7.58 -5.79
CA MET A 2 -2.95 6.33 -6.18
C MET A 2 -2.03 6.42 -7.42
N ARG A 3 -0.95 7.21 -7.33
CA ARG A 3 -0.03 7.45 -8.45
C ARG A 3 0.74 6.17 -8.81
N GLU A 4 1.01 5.98 -10.10
CA GLU A 4 1.91 4.95 -10.59
C GLU A 4 3.38 5.32 -10.36
N MET A 5 4.16 4.36 -9.88
CA MET A 5 5.56 4.57 -9.49
C MET A 5 6.49 3.68 -10.32
N LEU A 6 7.23 4.28 -11.26
CA LEU A 6 8.29 3.61 -12.02
C LEU A 6 9.66 3.68 -11.31
N SER A 7 9.92 4.78 -10.61
CA SER A 7 11.24 5.03 -10.02
C SER A 7 11.69 3.94 -9.02
N PRO A 8 10.82 3.42 -8.11
CA PRO A 8 11.23 2.36 -7.19
C PRO A 8 11.61 1.05 -7.89
N THR A 9 10.79 0.60 -8.86
CA THR A 9 11.04 -0.64 -9.61
C THR A 9 12.33 -0.51 -10.43
N SER A 10 12.53 0.61 -11.12
CA SER A 10 13.75 0.88 -11.90
C SER A 10 15.00 0.94 -11.04
N ALA A 11 14.92 1.51 -9.83
CA ALA A 11 16.07 1.59 -8.91
C ALA A 11 16.51 0.21 -8.40
N VAL A 12 15.56 -0.65 -8.02
CA VAL A 12 15.83 -2.04 -7.58
C VAL A 12 16.45 -2.85 -8.72
N MET A 13 15.89 -2.74 -9.92
CA MET A 13 16.42 -3.40 -11.11
C MET A 13 17.84 -2.93 -11.45
N GLY A 14 18.08 -1.61 -11.44
CA GLY A 14 19.39 -1.02 -11.71
C GLY A 14 20.47 -1.40 -10.69
N LYS A 15 20.07 -1.81 -9.48
CA LYS A 15 20.96 -2.36 -8.45
C LYS A 15 21.14 -3.88 -8.53
N GLY A 16 20.45 -4.56 -9.46
CA GLY A 16 20.50 -6.01 -9.61
C GLY A 16 19.76 -6.78 -8.50
N LEU A 17 18.95 -6.11 -7.67
CA LEU A 17 18.30 -6.70 -6.48
C LEU A 17 16.90 -7.27 -6.77
N ALA A 18 16.52 -7.35 -8.04
CA ALA A 18 15.20 -7.74 -8.51
C ALA A 18 14.74 -9.11 -7.97
N LYS A 19 15.68 -10.03 -7.76
CA LYS A 19 15.39 -11.38 -7.26
C LYS A 19 15.47 -11.50 -5.73
N ASP A 20 16.00 -10.49 -5.07
CA ASP A 20 16.32 -10.52 -3.64
C ASP A 20 15.35 -9.66 -2.81
N VAL A 21 14.68 -8.70 -3.45
CA VAL A 21 13.80 -7.73 -2.79
C VAL A 21 12.41 -7.76 -3.42
N ALA A 22 11.39 -7.81 -2.57
CA ALA A 22 10.00 -7.60 -2.97
C ALA A 22 9.58 -6.14 -2.73
N LEU A 23 8.69 -5.63 -3.57
CA LEU A 23 8.08 -4.30 -3.43
C LEU A 23 6.59 -4.42 -3.22
N ILE A 24 6.06 -3.76 -2.19
CA ILE A 24 4.63 -3.73 -1.89
C ILE A 24 4.15 -2.30 -1.66
N THR A 25 2.91 -1.97 -2.04
CA THR A 25 2.33 -0.64 -1.83
C THR A 25 0.80 -0.67 -1.87
N ASP A 26 0.17 0.28 -1.17
CA ASP A 26 -1.23 0.67 -1.36
C ASP A 26 -1.44 1.58 -2.60
N GLY A 27 -0.36 2.02 -3.24
CA GLY A 27 -0.34 2.70 -4.52
C GLY A 27 -0.27 1.76 -5.72
N ARG A 28 0.44 2.22 -6.77
CA ARG A 28 0.65 1.48 -8.02
C ARG A 28 2.12 1.50 -8.41
N PHE A 29 2.58 0.44 -9.07
CA PHE A 29 3.89 0.38 -9.71
C PHE A 29 3.77 0.38 -11.24
N SER A 30 4.83 0.85 -11.91
CA SER A 30 4.98 0.78 -13.38
C SER A 30 6.22 -0.02 -13.75
N GLY A 31 6.22 -0.58 -14.97
CA GLY A 31 7.34 -1.30 -15.56
C GLY A 31 7.21 -2.83 -15.49
N GLY A 32 7.82 -3.53 -16.46
CA GLY A 32 7.91 -4.99 -16.47
C GLY A 32 8.82 -5.46 -15.33
N THR A 33 8.29 -6.28 -14.44
CA THR A 33 8.96 -6.63 -13.19
C THR A 33 9.73 -7.93 -13.34
N HIS A 34 10.89 -8.01 -12.71
CA HIS A 34 11.53 -9.29 -12.40
C HIS A 34 11.48 -9.36 -10.87
N GLY A 35 10.77 -10.34 -10.31
CA GLY A 35 10.51 -10.44 -8.86
C GLY A 35 9.11 -10.02 -8.41
N PHE A 36 8.89 -10.04 -7.09
CA PHE A 36 7.59 -9.75 -6.47
C PHE A 36 7.32 -8.26 -6.36
N VAL A 37 6.29 -7.79 -7.06
CA VAL A 37 5.83 -6.40 -7.03
C VAL A 37 4.31 -6.39 -6.88
N VAL A 38 3.83 -5.95 -5.73
CA VAL A 38 2.41 -5.99 -5.35
C VAL A 38 1.90 -4.57 -5.15
N GLY A 39 0.88 -4.18 -5.91
CA GLY A 39 0.17 -2.90 -5.74
C GLY A 39 -1.23 -3.10 -5.17
N HIS A 40 -1.96 -2.00 -5.01
CA HIS A 40 -3.37 -1.99 -4.61
C HIS A 40 -3.67 -2.67 -3.26
N ILE A 41 -2.68 -2.73 -2.35
CA ILE A 41 -2.94 -3.29 -1.03
C ILE A 41 -4.00 -2.48 -0.32
N THR A 42 -5.01 -3.18 0.18
CA THR A 42 -6.25 -2.63 0.71
C THR A 42 -6.59 -3.33 2.04
N PRO A 43 -7.11 -2.62 3.06
CA PRO A 43 -7.30 -1.16 3.13
C PRO A 43 -5.98 -0.39 3.02
N GLU A 44 -6.01 0.79 2.40
CA GLU A 44 -4.81 1.62 2.26
C GLU A 44 -4.32 2.15 3.61
N ALA A 45 -3.05 2.57 3.67
CA ALA A 45 -2.47 3.02 4.93
C ALA A 45 -3.16 4.29 5.46
N TYR A 46 -3.69 5.14 4.58
CA TYR A 46 -4.36 6.39 4.94
C TYR A 46 -5.61 6.17 5.81
N VAL A 47 -6.30 5.03 5.65
CA VAL A 47 -7.51 4.66 6.42
C VAL A 47 -7.23 3.66 7.54
N GLY A 48 -5.94 3.39 7.83
CA GLY A 48 -5.55 2.52 8.94
C GLY A 48 -5.58 1.03 8.59
N GLY A 49 -5.37 0.68 7.32
CA GLY A 49 -5.13 -0.72 6.94
C GLY A 49 -3.83 -1.29 7.54
N PRO A 50 -3.58 -2.61 7.43
CA PRO A 50 -2.41 -3.25 8.03
C PRO A 50 -1.05 -2.65 7.61
N LEU A 51 -0.94 -2.12 6.38
CA LEU A 51 0.27 -1.41 5.93
C LEU A 51 0.59 -0.18 6.78
N ALA A 52 -0.39 0.44 7.42
CA ALA A 52 -0.21 1.64 8.23
C ALA A 52 0.57 1.41 9.53
N ILE A 53 0.70 0.15 9.96
CA ILE A 53 1.32 -0.25 11.23
C ILE A 53 2.54 -1.16 11.06
N VAL A 54 2.99 -1.35 9.81
CA VAL A 54 4.24 -2.05 9.52
C VAL A 54 5.39 -1.21 10.06
N GLU A 55 6.27 -1.83 10.83
CA GLU A 55 7.48 -1.23 11.36
C GLU A 55 8.73 -1.89 10.74
N GLU A 56 9.85 -1.17 10.74
CA GLU A 56 11.12 -1.69 10.22
C GLU A 56 11.52 -2.97 10.97
N GLY A 57 11.88 -4.02 10.22
CA GLY A 57 12.22 -5.33 10.76
C GLY A 57 11.05 -6.30 10.90
N ASP A 58 9.80 -5.86 10.70
CA ASP A 58 8.66 -6.79 10.63
C ASP A 58 8.82 -7.75 9.44
N ARG A 59 8.54 -9.03 9.67
CA ARG A 59 8.61 -10.04 8.62
C ARG A 59 7.30 -10.09 7.83
N ILE A 60 7.41 -10.08 6.51
CA ILE A 60 6.28 -10.22 5.59
C ILE A 60 6.55 -11.40 4.66
N THR A 61 5.56 -12.28 4.48
CA THR A 61 5.58 -13.31 3.43
C THR A 61 4.67 -12.89 2.29
N ILE A 62 5.12 -13.09 1.06
CA ILE A 62 4.31 -13.03 -0.16
C ILE A 62 4.33 -14.42 -0.76
N ASP A 63 3.17 -15.03 -0.88
CA ASP A 63 3.00 -16.36 -1.46
C ASP A 63 2.02 -16.28 -2.64
N ALA A 64 2.56 -16.47 -3.85
CA ALA A 64 1.77 -16.43 -5.08
C ALA A 64 0.89 -17.67 -5.25
N GLU A 65 1.30 -18.82 -4.71
CA GLU A 65 0.58 -20.08 -4.87
C GLU A 65 -0.69 -20.07 -4.02
N SER A 66 -0.57 -19.67 -2.75
CA SER A 66 -1.73 -19.47 -1.87
C SER A 66 -2.47 -18.15 -2.13
N ARG A 67 -1.85 -17.21 -2.85
CA ARG A 67 -2.34 -15.85 -3.13
C ARG A 67 -2.50 -15.03 -1.84
N GLU A 68 -1.52 -15.15 -0.95
CA GLU A 68 -1.52 -14.50 0.37
C GLU A 68 -0.35 -13.52 0.51
N ILE A 69 -0.60 -12.43 1.24
CA ILE A 69 0.43 -11.58 1.84
C ILE A 69 0.19 -11.52 3.35
N SER A 70 1.16 -11.96 4.13
CA SER A 70 1.01 -12.13 5.58
C SER A 70 2.05 -11.29 6.32
N LEU A 71 1.58 -10.42 7.22
CA LEU A 71 2.42 -9.72 8.19
C LEU A 71 2.58 -10.61 9.42
N HIS A 72 3.81 -11.02 9.74
CA HIS A 72 4.10 -11.93 10.85
C HIS A 72 4.29 -11.17 12.16
N VAL A 73 3.22 -10.52 12.59
CA VAL A 73 3.13 -9.78 13.86
C VAL A 73 1.95 -10.34 14.64
N ASP A 74 2.15 -10.57 15.94
CA ASP A 74 1.09 -11.10 16.79
C ASP A 74 -0.16 -10.21 16.74
N ALA A 75 -1.34 -10.84 16.71
CA ALA A 75 -2.61 -10.13 16.64
C ALA A 75 -2.79 -9.12 17.80
N ALA A 76 -2.20 -9.38 18.97
CA ALA A 76 -2.19 -8.44 20.09
C ALA A 76 -1.39 -7.17 19.78
N VAL A 77 -0.23 -7.32 19.16
CA VAL A 77 0.63 -6.20 18.74
C VAL A 77 -0.03 -5.42 17.60
N ILE A 78 -0.63 -6.10 16.62
CA ILE A 78 -1.40 -5.44 15.55
C ILE A 78 -2.52 -4.58 16.16
N ARG A 79 -3.32 -5.13 17.09
CA ARG A 79 -4.37 -4.37 17.78
C ARG A 79 -3.80 -3.18 18.55
N GLN A 80 -2.69 -3.36 19.25
CA GLN A 80 -2.03 -2.28 19.99
C GLN A 80 -1.55 -1.17 19.06
N ARG A 81 -0.86 -1.51 17.96
CA ARG A 81 -0.36 -0.53 17.00
C ARG A 81 -1.52 0.21 16.31
N LEU A 82 -2.58 -0.49 15.94
CA LEU A 82 -3.80 0.12 15.37
C LEU A 82 -4.52 1.03 16.37
N ALA A 83 -4.56 0.67 17.66
CA ALA A 83 -5.14 1.52 18.70
C ALA A 83 -4.34 2.83 18.91
N GLY A 84 -3.01 2.78 18.68
CA GLY A 84 -2.15 3.96 18.70
C GLY A 84 -2.10 4.74 17.38
N TRP A 85 -2.60 4.16 16.29
CA TRP A 85 -2.54 4.75 14.96
C TRP A 85 -3.43 5.98 14.87
N LYS A 86 -2.88 7.05 14.30
CA LYS A 86 -3.61 8.29 14.02
C LYS A 86 -3.56 8.55 12.52
N ALA A 87 -4.72 8.78 11.93
CA ALA A 87 -4.82 9.15 10.54
C ALA A 87 -3.94 10.37 10.25
N PRO A 88 -3.10 10.33 9.20
CA PRO A 88 -2.29 11.48 8.83
C PRO A 88 -3.18 12.60 8.28
N GLU A 89 -2.72 13.84 8.45
CA GLU A 89 -3.38 14.99 7.85
C GLU A 89 -3.35 14.91 6.31
N PRO A 90 -4.44 15.30 5.61
CA PRO A 90 -4.45 15.31 4.16
C PRO A 90 -3.36 16.24 3.61
N ARG A 91 -2.49 15.72 2.73
CA ARG A 91 -1.45 16.50 2.04
C ARG A 91 -2.01 17.69 1.26
N TYR A 92 -3.21 17.53 0.70
CA TYR A 92 -3.92 18.57 -0.03
C TYR A 92 -5.25 18.86 0.67
N ARG A 93 -5.40 20.05 1.24
CA ARG A 93 -6.60 20.48 1.97
C ARG A 93 -7.66 21.15 1.09
N ARG A 94 -7.32 21.54 -0.15
CA ARG A 94 -8.21 22.18 -1.13
C ARG A 94 -7.88 21.72 -2.56
N GLY A 95 -8.73 22.10 -3.51
CA GLY A 95 -8.54 21.80 -4.93
C GLY A 95 -8.98 20.39 -5.32
N VAL A 96 -8.68 20.01 -6.57
CA VAL A 96 -9.16 18.74 -7.15
C VAL A 96 -8.69 17.50 -6.37
N LEU A 97 -7.45 17.51 -5.86
CA LEU A 97 -6.92 16.37 -5.10
C LEU A 97 -7.59 16.22 -3.73
N ALA A 98 -8.01 17.31 -3.10
CA ALA A 98 -8.80 17.26 -1.87
C ALA A 98 -10.21 16.72 -2.14
N LYS A 99 -10.84 17.12 -3.26
CA LYS A 99 -12.13 16.56 -3.69
C LYS A 99 -12.02 15.05 -3.95
N PHE A 100 -11.00 14.63 -4.70
CA PHE A 100 -10.75 13.22 -5.00
C PHE A 100 -10.56 12.42 -3.72
N ALA A 101 -9.66 12.85 -2.83
CA ALA A 101 -9.38 12.13 -1.57
C ALA A 101 -10.61 12.00 -0.66
N LYS A 102 -11.56 12.94 -0.75
CA LYS A 102 -12.81 12.89 0.01
C LYS A 102 -13.85 11.90 -0.56
N LEU A 103 -13.81 11.64 -1.87
CA LEU A 103 -14.86 10.91 -2.57
C LEU A 103 -14.42 9.52 -3.06
N ALA A 104 -13.12 9.31 -3.25
CA ALA A 104 -12.62 8.07 -3.81
C ALA A 104 -12.87 6.90 -2.84
N SER A 105 -13.49 5.85 -3.38
CA SER A 105 -13.61 4.55 -2.72
C SER A 105 -12.27 3.80 -2.71
N SER A 106 -12.27 2.65 -2.05
CA SER A 106 -11.12 1.75 -1.98
C SER A 106 -10.65 1.31 -3.38
N ALA A 107 -9.36 1.01 -3.51
CA ALA A 107 -8.81 0.40 -4.72
C ALA A 107 -9.43 -0.97 -5.03
N SER A 108 -9.86 -1.73 -4.01
CA SER A 108 -10.61 -2.98 -4.18
C SER A 108 -11.96 -2.80 -4.88
N GLU A 109 -12.46 -1.56 -4.94
CA GLU A 109 -13.72 -1.17 -5.55
C GLU A 109 -13.52 -0.31 -6.81
N GLY A 110 -12.27 -0.22 -7.29
CA GLY A 110 -11.92 0.52 -8.50
C GLY A 110 -11.67 2.02 -8.28
N ALA A 111 -11.59 2.49 -7.03
CA ALA A 111 -11.37 3.90 -6.69
C ALA A 111 -12.38 4.87 -7.34
N VAL A 112 -13.62 4.42 -7.51
CA VAL A 112 -14.74 5.24 -8.02
C VAL A 112 -15.05 6.39 -7.06
N THR A 113 -15.55 7.51 -7.58
CA THR A 113 -15.79 8.74 -6.80
C THR A 113 -17.27 9.09 -6.62
N ASP A 114 -18.16 8.17 -6.97
CA ASP A 114 -19.62 8.34 -7.01
C ASP A 114 -20.39 7.19 -6.35
N LYS A 115 -19.71 6.30 -5.63
CA LYS A 115 -20.29 5.08 -5.05
C LYS A 115 -21.47 5.35 -4.10
N ASP A 116 -21.31 6.36 -3.25
CA ASP A 116 -22.24 6.69 -2.17
C ASP A 116 -22.86 8.08 -2.38
N LEU A 117 -22.94 8.55 -3.63
CA LEU A 117 -23.55 9.82 -4.02
C LEU A 117 -25.03 9.69 -4.40
#